data_AF-A0A496QNT6-F1
#
_entry.id   AF-A0A496QNT6-F1
#
_cell.length_a   1.000
_cell.length_b   1.000
_cell.length_c   1.000
_cell.angle_alpha   90.00
_cell.angle_beta   90.00
_cell.angle_gamma   90.00
#
_symmetry.space_group_name_H-M   'P 1'
#
loop_
_entity.id
_entity.type
_entity.pdbx_description
1 polymer ?
#
loop_
_entity_poly.entity_id
_entity_poly.type
_entity_poly.pdbx_seq_one_letter_code
_entity_poly.pdbx_strand_id
1 'polypeptide(L)'
;MLSAVLFLYRYVLEKEIDDLGPIIRAQKPKRLPVVLSKDEVRKVISQLSGDRRLIAALLYGTGMRLMECLRLRVKDIDLSRNEILIRDGKGEKDRITMLPESLKAELIKHLKK
;
A
#
# COMPACT_ATOMS: atom_id res chain seq x y z
N MET A 1 -13.45 11.58 -12.97
CA MET A 1 -14.24 12.77 -13.32
C MET A 1 -15.74 12.49 -13.25
N LEU A 2 -16.29 11.55 -14.02
CA LEU A 2 -17.73 11.25 -13.96
C LEU A 2 -18.26 10.91 -12.54
N SER A 3 -17.54 10.10 -11.76
CA SER A 3 -17.97 9.77 -10.38
C SER A 3 -18.02 10.99 -9.45
N ALA A 4 -17.18 12.00 -9.68
CA ALA A 4 -17.16 13.22 -8.86
C ALA A 4 -18.35 14.14 -9.21
N VAL A 5 -18.69 14.24 -10.50
CA VAL A 5 -19.87 14.99 -10.97
C VAL A 5 -21.16 14.31 -10.49
N LEU A 6 -21.25 12.98 -10.58
CA LEU A 6 -22.37 12.21 -10.03
C LEU A 6 -22.51 12.40 -8.51
N PHE A 7 -21.39 12.42 -7.79
CA PHE A 7 -21.39 12.67 -6.34
C PHE A 7 -21.91 14.07 -6.01
N LEU A 8 -21.42 15.11 -6.70
CA LEU A 8 -21.88 16.48 -6.52
C LEU A 8 -23.39 16.61 -6.72
N TYR A 9 -23.93 16.09 -7.82
CA TYR A 9 -25.35 16.22 -8.12
C TYR A 9 -26.23 15.45 -7.14
N ARG A 10 -25.86 14.22 -6.78
CA ARG A 10 -26.68 13.38 -5.90
C ARG A 10 -26.61 13.80 -4.43
N TYR A 11 -25.43 14.16 -3.93
CA TYR A 11 -25.21 14.33 -2.49
C TYR A 11 -24.98 15.77 -2.04
N VAL A 12 -24.63 16.68 -2.94
CA VAL A 12 -24.39 18.09 -2.59
C VAL A 12 -25.53 18.97 -3.10
N LEU A 13 -25.99 18.74 -4.33
CA LEU A 13 -27.07 19.50 -4.95
C LEU A 13 -28.45 18.86 -4.77
N GLU A 14 -28.52 17.68 -4.14
CA GLU A 14 -29.75 16.91 -3.89
C GLU A 14 -30.67 16.79 -5.12
N LYS A 15 -30.08 16.69 -6.31
CA LYS A 15 -30.81 16.54 -7.57
C LYS A 15 -30.72 15.09 -8.04
N GLU A 16 -31.88 14.47 -8.25
CA GLU A 16 -31.95 13.21 -8.97
C GLU A 16 -31.54 13.44 -10.42
N ILE A 17 -30.50 12.73 -10.85
CA ILE A 17 -30.15 12.65 -12.26
C ILE A 17 -30.88 11.42 -12.79
N ASP A 18 -32.04 11.64 -13.41
CA ASP A 18 -32.71 10.61 -14.19
C ASP A 18 -31.92 10.26 -15.45
N ASP A 19 -32.09 9.00 -15.85
CA ASP A 19 -31.42 8.25 -16.94
C ASP A 19 -30.35 9.00 -17.75
N LEU A 20 -29.08 8.74 -17.40
CA LEU A 20 -27.91 9.21 -18.17
C LEU A 20 -27.67 8.38 -19.44
N GLY A 21 -28.58 7.48 -19.81
CA GLY A 21 -28.39 6.49 -20.86
C GLY A 21 -27.23 5.53 -20.55
N PRO A 22 -26.79 4.71 -21.53
CA PRO A 22 -25.65 3.83 -21.34
C PRO A 22 -24.37 4.66 -21.20
N ILE A 23 -23.98 4.91 -19.95
CA ILE A 23 -22.69 5.50 -19.60
C ILE A 23 -21.59 4.53 -20.05
N ILE A 24 -21.05 4.74 -21.25
CA ILE A 24 -19.87 4.04 -21.72
C ILE A 24 -18.69 4.57 -20.93
N ARG A 25 -18.39 3.93 -19.80
CA ARG A 25 -17.11 4.15 -19.12
C ARG A 25 -16.01 3.73 -20.09
N ALA A 26 -15.27 4.71 -20.59
CA ALA A 26 -13.99 4.44 -21.24
C ALA A 26 -13.11 3.69 -20.23
N GLN A 27 -13.05 2.37 -20.33
CA GLN A 27 -12.11 1.58 -19.56
C GLN A 27 -10.73 2.00 -20.06
N LYS A 28 -9.97 2.69 -19.20
CA LYS A 28 -8.55 2.88 -19.48
C LYS A 28 -7.96 1.49 -19.76
N PRO A 29 -7.22 1.30 -20.87
CA PRO A 29 -6.64 0.01 -21.19
C PRO A 29 -5.85 -0.45 -19.96
N LYS A 30 -6.23 -1.62 -19.43
CA LYS A 30 -5.51 -2.26 -18.32
C LYS A 30 -4.13 -2.64 -18.87
N ARG A 31 -3.15 -1.76 -18.69
CA ARG A 31 -1.76 -2.12 -18.92
C ARG A 31 -1.44 -3.27 -17.98
N LEU A 32 -0.84 -4.33 -18.51
CA LEU A 32 -0.34 -5.41 -17.68
C LEU A 32 0.59 -4.78 -16.64
N PRO A 33 0.44 -5.12 -15.34
CA PRO A 33 1.38 -4.65 -14.34
C PRO A 33 2.76 -5.17 -14.72
N VAL A 34 3.67 -4.25 -15.06
CA VAL A 34 5.07 -4.58 -15.27
C VAL A 34 5.63 -4.92 -13.89
N VAL A 35 5.77 -6.21 -13.62
CA VAL A 35 6.40 -6.69 -12.41
C VAL A 35 7.91 -6.63 -12.59
N LEU A 36 8.61 -6.08 -11.59
CA LEU A 36 10.06 -6.09 -11.58
C LEU A 36 10.57 -7.51 -11.30
N SER A 37 11.60 -7.92 -12.02
CA SER A 37 12.37 -9.12 -11.71
C SER A 37 13.11 -8.96 -10.37
N LYS A 38 13.52 -10.09 -9.76
CA LYS A 38 14.28 -10.06 -8.50
C LYS A 38 15.57 -9.24 -8.60
N ASP A 39 16.24 -9.27 -9.76
CA ASP A 39 17.47 -8.52 -9.99
C ASP A 39 17.23 -7.02 -10.15
N GLU A 40 16.14 -6.62 -10.82
CA GLU A 40 15.74 -5.22 -10.91
C GLU A 40 15.38 -4.65 -9.54
N VAL A 41 14.61 -5.40 -8.73
CA VAL A 41 14.30 -4.99 -7.36
C VAL A 41 15.58 -4.82 -6.55
N ARG A 42 16.53 -5.77 -6.65
CA ARG A 42 17.82 -5.68 -5.96
C ARG A 42 18.60 -4.43 -6.37
N LYS A 43 18.67 -4.13 -7.68
CA LYS A 43 19.32 -2.93 -8.21
C LYS A 43 18.66 -1.64 -7.70
N VAL A 44 17.34 -1.60 -7.62
CA VAL A 44 16.61 -0.42 -7.12
C VAL A 44 16.87 -0.23 -5.63
N ILE A 45 16.68 -1.27 -4.82
CA ILE A 45 16.87 -1.19 -3.36
C ILE A 45 18.33 -0.87 -3.01
N SER A 46 19.30 -1.34 -3.79
CA SER A 46 20.72 -1.05 -3.53
C SER A 46 21.11 0.41 -3.77
N GLN A 47 20.33 1.17 -4.55
CA GLN A 47 20.54 2.61 -4.77
C GLN A 47 19.85 3.47 -3.69
N LEU A 48 19.04 2.87 -2.82
CA LEU A 48 18.38 3.57 -1.72
C LEU A 48 19.24 3.55 -0.46
N SER A 49 19.10 4.59 0.37
CA SER A 49 19.81 4.73 1.65
C SER A 49 18.86 5.13 2.78
N GLY A 50 19.30 4.87 4.03
CA GLY A 50 18.57 5.23 5.24
C GLY A 50 17.15 4.66 5.30
N ASP A 51 16.21 5.46 5.76
CA ASP A 51 14.82 5.05 5.99
C ASP A 51 14.10 4.63 4.70
N ARG A 52 14.46 5.22 3.56
CA ARG A 52 13.86 4.90 2.26
C ARG A 52 14.19 3.48 1.83
N ARG A 53 15.41 3.02 2.10
CA ARG A 53 15.85 1.65 1.83
C ARG A 53 15.06 0.66 2.70
N LEU A 54 14.93 0.95 3.99
CA LEU A 54 14.16 0.11 4.92
C LEU A 54 12.69 0.02 4.52
N ILE A 55 12.06 1.15 4.17
CA ILE A 55 10.67 1.18 3.68
C ILE A 55 10.52 0.36 2.40
N ALA A 56 11.39 0.54 1.40
CA ALA A 56 11.33 -0.21 0.15
C ALA A 56 11.51 -1.72 0.38
N ALA A 57 12.42 -2.11 1.27
CA ALA A 57 12.66 -3.50 1.61
C ALA A 57 11.47 -4.12 2.38
N LEU A 58 10.84 -3.37 3.29
CA LEU A 58 9.63 -3.81 3.99
C LEU A 58 8.47 -4.01 3.01
N LEU A 59 8.24 -3.06 2.10
CA LEU A 59 7.20 -3.17 1.08
C LEU A 59 7.39 -4.41 0.21
N TYR A 60 8.62 -4.66 -0.24
CA TYR A 60 8.95 -5.82 -1.06
C TYR A 60 8.85 -7.14 -0.28
N GLY A 61 9.38 -7.19 0.94
CA GLY A 61 9.48 -8.42 1.73
C GLY A 61 8.16 -8.86 2.37
N THR A 62 7.25 -7.93 2.62
CA THR A 62 5.98 -8.20 3.34
C THR A 62 4.74 -8.12 2.44
N GLY A 63 4.89 -7.55 1.24
CA GLY A 63 3.77 -7.32 0.32
C GLY A 63 2.74 -6.29 0.81
N MET A 64 3.08 -5.48 1.82
CA MET A 64 2.18 -4.46 2.33
C MET A 64 2.06 -3.26 1.38
N ARG A 65 0.96 -2.52 1.48
CA ARG A 65 0.76 -1.30 0.69
C ARG A 65 1.58 -0.14 1.26
N LEU A 66 1.86 0.86 0.43
CA LEU A 66 2.63 2.04 0.85
C LEU A 66 2.06 2.70 2.12
N MET A 67 0.74 2.94 2.14
CA MET A 67 0.07 3.56 3.30
C MET A 67 -0.03 2.65 4.52
N GLU A 68 0.12 1.33 4.35
CA GLU A 68 0.20 0.39 5.48
C GLU A 68 1.60 0.50 6.12
N CYS A 69 2.66 0.52 5.30
CA CYS A 69 4.04 0.68 5.78
C CYS A 69 4.28 2.02 6.48
N LEU A 70 3.77 3.12 5.90
CA LEU A 70 3.99 4.46 6.46
C LEU A 70 3.18 4.74 7.74
N ARG A 71 2.13 3.95 8.01
CA ARG A 71 1.30 4.07 9.22
C ARG A 71 1.59 2.98 10.24
N LEU A 72 2.60 2.14 9.99
CA LEU A 72 2.99 1.06 10.87
C LEU A 72 3.43 1.62 12.22
N ARG A 73 2.92 1.04 13.31
CA ARG A 73 3.27 1.43 14.66
C ARG A 73 4.20 0.39 15.26
N VAL A 74 5.08 0.83 16.17
CA VAL A 74 6.02 -0.06 16.86
C VAL A 74 5.32 -1.23 17.55
N LYS A 75 4.15 -0.97 18.16
CA LYS A 75 3.32 -1.98 18.84
C LYS A 75 2.75 -3.08 17.93
N ASP A 76 2.71 -2.82 16.63
CA ASP A 76 2.15 -3.73 15.64
C ASP A 76 3.25 -4.65 15.06
N ILE A 77 4.50 -4.53 15.53
CA ILE A 77 5.64 -5.36 15.13
C ILE A 77 5.97 -6.34 16.25
N ASP A 78 5.76 -7.62 16.00
CA ASP A 78 6.19 -8.70 16.90
C ASP A 78 7.54 -9.25 16.42
N LEU A 79 8.62 -8.77 17.05
CA LEU A 79 9.99 -9.22 16.77
C LEU A 79 10.27 -10.64 17.31
N SER A 80 9.45 -11.17 18.23
CA SER A 80 9.62 -12.53 18.74
C SER A 80 9.07 -13.56 17.77
N ARG A 81 7.94 -13.23 17.13
CA ARG A 81 7.27 -14.09 16.13
C ARG A 81 7.65 -13.78 14.69
N ASN A 82 8.40 -12.70 14.45
CA ASN A 82 8.68 -12.17 13.12
C ASN A 82 7.40 -11.89 12.33
N GLU A 83 6.47 -11.19 12.98
CA GLU A 83 5.15 -10.89 12.44
C GLU A 83 4.90 -9.38 12.49
N ILE A 84 4.14 -8.89 11.50
CA ILE A 84 3.66 -7.52 11.45
C ILE A 84 2.15 -7.55 11.33
N LEU A 85 1.47 -6.91 12.28
CA LEU A 85 0.04 -6.67 12.23
C LEU A 85 -0.25 -5.44 11.36
N ILE A 86 -0.88 -5.67 10.22
CA ILE A 86 -1.36 -4.60 9.33
C ILE A 86 -2.79 -4.27 9.75
N ARG A 87 -2.98 -3.05 10.26
CA ARG A 87 -4.30 -2.49 10.58
C ARG A 87 -4.92 -1.78 9.39
N ASP A 88 -6.25 -1.71 9.39
CA ASP A 88 -7.03 -0.97 8.40
C ASP A 88 -6.74 -1.42 6.96
N GLY A 89 -6.54 -2.72 6.77
CA GLY A 89 -6.47 -3.32 5.45
C GLY A 89 -7.75 -3.06 4.65
N LYS A 90 -7.71 -3.28 3.33
CA LYS A 90 -8.89 -3.13 2.45
C LYS A 90 -10.13 -3.80 3.05
N GLY A 91 -11.16 -3.01 3.36
CA GLY A 91 -12.39 -3.47 4.02
C GLY A 91 -12.33 -3.52 5.55
N GLU A 92 -11.43 -2.73 6.17
CA GLU A 92 -11.25 -2.63 7.63
C GLU A 92 -10.87 -3.96 8.29
N LYS A 93 -10.17 -4.82 7.55
CA LYS A 93 -9.70 -6.10 8.06
C LYS A 93 -8.22 -6.03 8.41
N ASP A 94 -7.95 -6.33 9.67
CA ASP A 94 -6.60 -6.58 10.16
C ASP A 94 -6.07 -7.89 9.57
N ARG A 95 -4.77 -7.91 9.26
CA ARG A 95 -4.07 -9.12 8.81
C ARG A 95 -2.65 -9.16 9.36
N ILE A 96 -2.10 -10.36 9.47
CA ILE A 96 -0.71 -10.58 9.84
C ILE A 96 0.10 -10.86 8.57
N THR A 97 1.30 -10.30 8.47
CA THR A 97 2.30 -10.64 7.45
C THR A 97 3.64 -10.98 8.13
N MET A 98 4.47 -11.78 7.46
CA MET A 98 5.79 -12.15 7.99
C MET A 98 6.79 -11.01 7.82
N LEU A 99 7.53 -10.71 8.90
CA LEU A 99 8.71 -9.85 8.88
C LEU A 99 9.91 -10.69 8.39
N PRO A 100 10.58 -10.32 7.30
CA PRO A 100 11.81 -10.99 6.89
C PRO A 100 12.92 -10.81 7.92
N GLU A 101 13.56 -11.91 8.34
CA GLU A 101 14.66 -11.89 9.32
C GLU A 101 15.82 -10.97 8.90
N SER A 102 16.10 -10.88 7.60
CA SER A 102 17.13 -10.00 7.06
C SER A 102 16.91 -8.52 7.36
N LEU A 103 15.67 -8.10 7.61
CA LEU A 103 15.31 -6.70 7.90
C LEU A 103 15.20 -6.40 9.39
N LYS A 104 15.22 -7.43 10.25
CA LYS A 104 15.02 -7.29 11.69
C LYS A 104 16.09 -6.41 12.34
N ALA A 105 17.36 -6.61 11.99
CA ALA A 105 18.46 -5.82 12.52
C ALA A 105 18.39 -4.34 12.10
N GLU A 106 18.08 -4.06 10.82
CA GLU A 106 17.89 -2.68 10.33
C GLU A 106 16.68 -2.01 10.99
N LEU A 107 15.57 -2.75 11.17
CA LEU A 107 14.36 -2.27 11.83
C LEU A 107 14.62 -1.93 13.31
N ILE A 108 15.29 -2.80 14.06
CA ILE A 108 15.66 -2.54 15.45
C ILE A 108 16.55 -1.30 15.56
N LYS A 109 17.50 -1.14 14.62
CA LYS A 109 18.35 0.06 14.58
C LYS A 109 17.53 1.33 14.33
N HIS A 110 16.55 1.29 13.44
CA HIS A 110 15.66 2.42 13.17
C HIS A 110 14.81 2.78 14.39
N LEU A 111 14.33 1.79 15.16
CA LEU A 111 13.55 2.00 16.38
C LEU A 111 14.32 2.62 17.56
N LYS A 112 15.65 2.54 17.56
CA LYS A 112 16.52 3.10 18.61
C LYS A 112 16.95 4.54 18.35
N LYS A 113 16.65 5.08 17.17
CA LYS A 113 16.99 6.43 16.76
C LYS A 113 15.92 7.40 17.24
#